data_AF-A0A0F4PN76-F1
#
_entry.id   AF-A0A0F4PN76-F1
#
_cell.length_a   1.000
_cell.length_b   1.000
_cell.length_c   1.000
_cell.angle_alpha   90.00
_cell.angle_beta   90.00
_cell.angle_gamma   90.00
#
_symmetry.space_group_name_H-M   'P 1'
#
loop_
_entity.id
_entity.type
_entity.pdbx_description
1 polymer ?
#
loop_
_entity_poly.entity_id
_entity_poly.type
_entity_poly.pdbx_seq_one_letter_code
_entity_poly.pdbx_strand_id
1 'polypeptide(L)'
;MELRRTIHSATNKSEEFNNFTKWLFFGGDGIIAENVRHEQRKVIKYNQLVANLVILHNVQSMTEVLSQLKQRQMPISEEVLKFLSPYRTEHINRFGDYHLDLSKKRKPLNYKLDIIKSQSPQ
;
A
#
# COMPACT_ATOMS: atom_id res chain seq x y z
N MET A 1 27.01 -12.36 -9.00
CA MET A 1 25.71 -12.77 -8.43
C MET A 1 24.79 -11.61 -8.08
N GLU A 2 25.31 -10.40 -7.85
CA GLU A 2 24.48 -9.25 -7.45
C GLU A 2 23.43 -8.84 -8.50
N LEU A 3 23.78 -8.81 -9.79
CA LEU A 3 22.85 -8.43 -10.85
C LEU A 3 21.56 -9.28 -10.86
N ARG A 4 21.68 -10.60 -10.71
CA ARG A 4 20.52 -11.51 -10.67
C ARG A 4 19.63 -11.25 -9.45
N ARG A 5 20.22 -10.98 -8.29
CA ARG A 5 19.49 -10.68 -7.05
C ARG A 5 18.75 -9.34 -7.16
N THR A 6 19.39 -8.34 -7.76
CA THR A 6 18.78 -7.03 -8.01
C THR A 6 17.61 -7.14 -8.99
N ILE A 7 17.79 -7.85 -10.11
CA ILE A 7 16.71 -8.10 -11.08
C ILE A 7 15.54 -8.78 -10.37
N HIS A 8 15.79 -9.85 -9.64
CA HIS A 8 14.73 -10.59 -8.95
C HIS A 8 13.99 -9.73 -7.92
N SER A 9 14.70 -8.90 -7.15
CA SER A 9 14.08 -7.98 -6.19
C SER A 9 13.18 -6.93 -6.87
N ALA A 10 13.62 -6.35 -7.99
CA ALA A 10 12.83 -5.40 -8.76
C ALA A 10 11.60 -6.05 -9.40
N THR A 11 11.75 -7.26 -9.93
CA THR A 11 10.66 -8.05 -10.51
C THR A 11 9.61 -8.37 -9.45
N ASN A 12 10.01 -8.89 -8.28
CA ASN A 12 9.07 -9.24 -7.21
C ASN A 12 8.23 -8.02 -6.77
N LYS A 13 8.86 -6.85 -6.59
CA LYS A 13 8.14 -5.60 -6.26
C LYS A 13 7.09 -5.23 -7.31
N SER A 14 7.42 -5.41 -8.59
CA SER A 14 6.51 -5.10 -9.71
C SER A 14 5.37 -6.12 -9.80
N GLU A 15 5.66 -7.41 -9.55
CA GLU A 15 4.66 -8.48 -9.51
C GLU A 15 3.69 -8.29 -8.35
N GLU A 16 4.18 -7.97 -7.15
CA GLU A 16 3.32 -7.64 -6.01
C GLU A 16 2.40 -6.45 -6.31
N PHE A 17 2.93 -5.38 -6.91
CA PHE A 17 2.12 -4.22 -7.30
C PHE A 17 1.06 -4.58 -8.36
N ASN A 18 1.41 -5.41 -9.34
CA ASN A 18 0.47 -5.87 -10.37
C ASN A 18 -0.63 -6.74 -9.77
N ASN A 19 -0.28 -7.65 -8.87
CA ASN A 19 -1.24 -8.49 -8.14
C ASN A 19 -2.19 -7.63 -7.30
N PHE A 20 -1.65 -6.62 -6.60
CA PHE A 20 -2.42 -5.66 -5.82
C PHE A 20 -3.39 -4.84 -6.68
N THR A 21 -2.90 -4.31 -7.80
CA THR A 21 -3.69 -3.53 -8.75
C THR A 21 -4.80 -4.38 -9.39
N LYS A 22 -4.53 -5.66 -9.68
CA LYS A 22 -5.53 -6.61 -10.16
C LYS A 22 -6.57 -6.93 -9.08
N TRP A 23 -6.14 -7.09 -7.83
CA TRP A 23 -7.03 -7.36 -6.70
C TRP A 23 -8.01 -6.21 -6.43
N LEU A 24 -7.54 -4.96 -6.57
CA LEU A 24 -8.35 -3.74 -6.46
C LEU A 24 -9.31 -3.58 -7.64
N PHE A 25 -9.00 -4.16 -8.79
CA PHE A 25 -9.86 -4.15 -9.95
C PHE A 25 -10.91 -5.27 -9.87
N PHE A 26 -11.73 -5.24 -8.81
CA PHE A 26 -12.70 -6.29 -8.51
C PHE A 26 -14.05 -6.14 -9.25
N GLY A 27 -14.33 -4.97 -9.85
CA GLY A 27 -15.54 -4.75 -10.63
C GLY A 27 -15.49 -5.47 -11.97
N GLY A 28 -16.45 -6.35 -12.26
CA GLY A 28 -16.56 -7.07 -13.53
C GLY A 28 -15.43 -8.08 -13.79
N ASP A 29 -14.95 -8.77 -12.76
CA ASP A 29 -13.82 -9.74 -12.81
C ASP A 29 -12.50 -9.17 -13.37
N GLY A 30 -12.38 -7.85 -13.36
CA GLY A 30 -11.27 -7.15 -13.96
C GLY A 30 -11.25 -7.19 -15.48
N ILE A 31 -12.41 -7.43 -16.11
CA ILE A 31 -12.58 -7.42 -17.56
C ILE A 31 -12.86 -5.99 -18.01
N ILE A 32 -12.05 -5.48 -18.93
CA ILE A 32 -12.35 -4.22 -19.59
C ILE A 32 -13.40 -4.49 -20.68
N ALA A 33 -14.64 -4.12 -20.39
CA ALA A 33 -15.80 -4.40 -21.26
C ALA A 33 -15.73 -3.70 -22.62
N GLU A 34 -15.00 -2.59 -22.72
CA GLU A 34 -14.95 -1.77 -23.93
C GLU A 34 -13.69 -2.03 -24.78
N ASN A 35 -13.90 -2.30 -26.07
CA ASN A 35 -12.81 -2.45 -27.05
C ASN A 35 -12.41 -1.10 -27.68
N VAL A 36 -12.32 -0.06 -26.85
CA VAL A 36 -11.89 1.28 -27.26
C VAL A 36 -10.63 1.65 -26.48
N ARG A 37 -9.54 1.94 -27.21
CA ARG A 37 -8.21 2.21 -26.60
C ARG A 37 -8.23 3.35 -25.59
N HIS A 38 -9.00 4.40 -25.84
CA HIS A 38 -9.09 5.54 -24.92
C HIS A 38 -9.75 5.15 -23.59
N GLU A 39 -10.82 4.34 -23.64
CA GLU A 39 -11.57 3.91 -22.47
C GLU A 39 -10.77 2.90 -21.63
N GLN A 40 -10.07 1.96 -22.30
CA GLN A 40 -9.09 1.08 -21.65
C GLN A 40 -8.03 1.87 -20.86
N ARG A 41 -7.50 2.96 -21.44
CA ARG A 41 -6.52 3.82 -20.74
C ARG A 41 -7.12 4.52 -19.54
N LYS A 42 -8.38 4.96 -19.59
CA LYS A 42 -9.05 5.58 -18.44
C LYS A 42 -9.16 4.58 -17.29
N VAL A 43 -9.67 3.38 -17.56
CA VAL A 43 -9.82 2.33 -16.56
C VAL A 43 -8.49 2.02 -15.88
N ILE A 44 -7.41 1.86 -16.64
CA ILE A 44 -6.07 1.61 -16.08
C ILE A 44 -5.62 2.77 -15.18
N LYS A 45 -5.77 4.02 -15.64
CA LYS A 45 -5.36 5.20 -14.88
C LYS A 45 -6.16 5.38 -13.59
N TYR A 46 -7.47 5.16 -13.63
CA TYR A 46 -8.32 5.23 -12.45
C TYR A 46 -7.98 4.12 -11.46
N ASN A 47 -7.72 2.91 -11.93
CA ASN A 47 -7.31 1.82 -11.06
C ASN A 47 -5.95 2.10 -10.40
N GLN A 48 -4.99 2.65 -11.14
CA GLN A 48 -3.71 3.11 -10.56
C GLN A 48 -3.90 4.22 -9.51
N LEU A 49 -4.83 5.15 -9.74
CA LEU A 49 -5.15 6.18 -8.75
C LEU A 49 -5.70 5.56 -7.46
N VAL A 50 -6.65 4.63 -7.57
CA VAL A 50 -7.20 3.90 -6.41
C VAL A 50 -6.09 3.12 -5.70
N ALA A 51 -5.22 2.42 -6.43
CA ALA A 51 -4.09 1.70 -5.86
C ALA A 51 -3.19 2.63 -5.03
N ASN A 52 -2.83 3.80 -5.56
CA ASN A 52 -2.01 4.78 -4.84
C ASN A 52 -2.69 5.30 -3.58
N LEU A 53 -4.01 5.54 -3.62
CA LEU A 53 -4.78 5.97 -2.45
C LEU A 53 -4.80 4.91 -1.35
N VAL A 54 -4.98 3.65 -1.72
CA VAL A 54 -4.96 2.53 -0.77
C VAL A 54 -3.56 2.32 -0.20
N ILE A 55 -2.51 2.41 -1.04
CA ILE A 55 -1.11 2.35 -0.59
C ILE A 55 -0.84 3.44 0.45
N LEU A 56 -1.26 4.68 0.20
CA LEU A 56 -1.10 5.78 1.16
C LEU A 56 -1.81 5.47 2.49
N HIS A 57 -3.03 4.97 2.44
CA HIS A 57 -3.78 4.57 3.63
C HIS A 57 -3.08 3.46 4.42
N ASN A 58 -2.57 2.44 3.72
CA ASN A 58 -1.85 1.33 4.31
C ASN A 58 -0.55 1.79 4.97
N VAL A 59 0.26 2.58 4.27
CA VAL A 59 1.51 3.13 4.80
C VAL A 59 1.25 4.00 6.03
N GLN A 60 0.24 4.87 6.00
CA GLN A 60 -0.12 5.70 7.15
C GLN A 60 -0.49 4.85 8.36
N SER A 61 -1.38 3.87 8.17
CA SER A 61 -1.84 2.98 9.25
C SER A 61 -0.70 2.14 9.83
N MET A 62 0.15 1.59 8.95
CA MET A 62 1.36 0.85 9.36
C MET A 62 2.31 1.75 10.15
N THR A 63 2.55 2.96 9.67
CA THR A 63 3.44 3.93 10.32
C THR A 63 2.95 4.32 11.71
N GLU A 64 1.65 4.53 11.88
CA GLU A 64 1.04 4.80 13.19
C GLU A 64 1.23 3.63 14.17
N VAL A 65 1.02 2.39 13.71
CA VAL A 65 1.23 1.20 14.55
C VAL A 65 2.70 1.03 14.91
N LEU A 66 3.62 1.18 13.96
CA LEU A 66 5.07 1.08 14.20
C LEU A 66 5.55 2.16 15.18
N SER A 67 5.01 3.39 15.08
CA SER A 67 5.30 4.46 16.03
C SER A 67 4.84 4.13 17.45
N GLN A 68 3.64 3.53 17.60
CA GLN A 68 3.14 3.08 18.91
C GLN A 68 3.98 1.94 19.50
N LEU A 69 4.42 0.98 18.68
CA LEU A 69 5.31 -0.11 19.13
C LEU A 69 6.65 0.44 19.63
N LYS A 70 7.20 1.45 18.94
CA LYS A 70 8.41 2.16 19.38
C LYS A 70 8.22 2.89 20.70
N GLN A 71 7.08 3.56 20.91
CA GLN A 71 6.75 4.19 22.21
C GLN A 71 6.68 3.18 23.36
N ARG A 72 6.26 1.94 23.07
CA ARG A 72 6.26 0.82 24.02
C ARG A 72 7.64 0.16 24.19
N GLN A 73 8.71 0.75 23.65
CA GLN A 73 10.09 0.27 23.74
C GLN A 73 10.32 -1.13 23.16
N MET A 74 9.46 -1.58 22.23
CA MET A 74 9.72 -2.80 21.48
C MET A 74 10.67 -2.49 20.30
N PRO A 75 11.85 -3.13 20.24
CA PRO A 75 12.80 -2.89 19.15
C PRO A 75 12.27 -3.47 17.84
N ILE A 76 12.14 -2.64 16.82
CA ILE A 76 11.86 -3.06 15.44
C ILE A 76 13.18 -2.93 14.66
N SER A 77 13.67 -4.04 14.11
CA SER A 77 14.88 -4.02 13.28
C SER A 77 14.57 -3.46 11.89
N GLU A 78 15.55 -2.80 11.29
CA GLU A 78 15.44 -2.29 9.91
C GLU A 78 15.25 -3.44 8.90
N GLU A 79 15.82 -4.61 9.20
CA GLU A 79 15.64 -5.82 8.39
C GLU A 79 14.16 -6.23 8.31
N VAL A 80 13.44 -6.21 9.43
CA VAL A 80 12.00 -6.53 9.45
C VAL A 80 11.20 -5.50 8.65
N LEU A 81 11.55 -4.21 8.74
CA LEU A 81 10.88 -3.15 7.97
C LEU A 81 11.03 -3.37 6.45
N LYS A 82 12.16 -3.92 5.99
CA LYS A 82 12.39 -4.21 4.56
C LYS A 82 11.48 -5.29 4.01
N PHE A 83 10.90 -6.15 4.86
CA PHE A 83 9.95 -7.19 4.46
C PHE A 83 8.49 -6.72 4.49
N LEU A 84 8.20 -5.53 5.01
CA LEU A 84 6.85 -5.00 5.03
C LEU A 84 6.49 -4.37 3.67
N SER A 85 5.46 -4.90 3.02
CA SER A 85 4.90 -4.30 1.81
C SER A 85 3.60 -3.53 2.13
N PRO A 86 3.35 -2.40 1.44
CA PRO A 86 2.12 -1.62 1.63
C PRO A 86 0.93 -2.22 0.88
N TYR A 87 1.08 -3.38 0.23
CA TYR A 87 0.08 -4.02 -0.63
C TYR A 87 -0.88 -4.95 0.11
N ARG A 88 -1.03 -4.76 1.43
CA ARG A 88 -1.92 -5.58 2.26
C ARG A 88 -3.39 -5.28 1.96
N THR A 89 -4.18 -6.34 1.91
CA THR A 89 -5.59 -6.26 1.48
C THR A 89 -6.57 -6.86 2.48
N GLU A 90 -6.09 -7.60 3.48
CA GLU A 90 -6.91 -8.34 4.46
C GLU A 90 -7.86 -7.43 5.26
N HIS A 91 -7.46 -6.19 5.54
CA HIS A 91 -8.25 -5.22 6.28
C HIS A 91 -9.22 -4.40 5.42
N ILE A 92 -9.20 -4.60 4.10
CA ILE A 92 -10.04 -3.87 3.15
C ILE A 92 -11.21 -4.74 2.77
N ASN A 93 -12.41 -4.33 3.19
CA ASN A 93 -13.62 -4.93 2.67
C ASN A 93 -13.84 -4.47 1.22
N ARG A 94 -14.05 -5.41 0.28
CA ARG A 94 -14.36 -5.12 -1.13
C ARG A 94 -15.86 -5.16 -1.45
N PHE A 95 -16.62 -5.91 -0.68
CA PHE A 95 -18.02 -6.23 -0.96
C PHE A 95 -18.90 -6.01 0.27
N GLY A 96 -20.19 -5.74 0.05
CA GLY A 96 -21.18 -5.59 1.11
C GLY A 96 -21.56 -4.14 1.38
N ASP A 97 -22.31 -3.94 2.45
CA ASP A 97 -22.96 -2.66 2.75
C ASP A 97 -22.06 -1.77 3.61
N TYR A 98 -21.76 -0.57 3.09
CA TYR A 98 -20.97 0.43 3.78
C TYR A 98 -21.89 1.48 4.41
N HIS A 99 -21.95 1.49 5.74
CA HIS A 99 -22.57 2.57 6.49
C HIS A 99 -21.53 3.68 6.69
N LEU A 100 -21.70 4.79 5.96
CA LEU A 100 -20.81 5.94 6.06
C LEU A 100 -21.23 6.82 7.23
N ASP A 101 -20.50 6.76 8.32
CA ASP A 101 -20.62 7.74 9.40
C ASP A 101 -19.84 9.01 9.04
N LEU A 102 -20.57 10.03 8.58
CA LEU A 102 -20.02 11.34 8.22
C LEU A 102 -19.66 12.20 9.44
N SER A 103 -20.15 11.85 10.63
CA SER A 103 -19.82 12.56 11.88
C SER A 103 -18.47 12.13 12.46
N LYS A 104 -17.96 10.97 12.03
CA LYS A 104 -16.68 10.43 12.47
C LYS A 104 -15.52 11.31 12.02
N LYS A 105 -14.93 12.05 12.97
CA LYS A 105 -13.70 12.82 12.74
C LYS A 105 -12.55 11.87 12.38
N ARG A 106 -11.99 12.03 11.17
CA ARG A 106 -10.78 11.33 10.75
C ARG A 106 -9.55 12.06 11.30
N LYS A 107 -8.57 11.31 11.80
CA LYS A 107 -7.29 11.88 12.20
C LYS A 107 -6.59 12.44 10.95
N PRO A 108 -5.99 13.63 11.01
CA PRO A 108 -5.20 14.15 9.91
C PRO A 108 -3.96 13.27 9.69
N LEU A 109 -3.47 13.21 8.45
CA LEU A 109 -2.20 12.55 8.15
C LEU A 109 -1.06 13.23 8.91
N ASN A 110 -0.24 12.43 9.59
CA ASN A 110 0.95 12.91 10.28
C ASN A 110 2.19 12.58 9.45
N TYR A 111 2.71 13.57 8.74
CA TYR A 111 3.90 13.44 7.89
C TYR A 111 5.22 13.43 8.68
N LYS A 112 5.19 13.58 10.02
CA LYS A 112 6.38 13.70 10.88
C LYS A 112 6.64 12.46 11.74
N LEU A 113 6.09 11.30 11.35
CA LEU A 113 6.24 10.07 12.13
C LEU A 113 7.59 9.39 11.84
N ASP A 114 8.51 9.48 12.79
CA ASP A 114 9.83 8.86 12.68
C ASP A 114 9.83 7.41 13.17
N ILE A 115 9.96 6.48 12.23
CA ILE A 115 9.99 5.03 12.51
C ILE A 115 11.42 4.57 12.83
N ILE A 116 12.43 5.05 12.11
CA ILE A 116 13.84 4.66 12.25
C ILE A 116 14.58 5.72 13.06
N LYS A 117 15.51 5.34 13.95
CA LYS A 117 16.47 6.31 14.52
C LYS A 117 17.47 6.66 13.43
N SER A 118 17.66 7.94 13.10
CA SER A 118 18.88 8.36 12.43
C SER A 118 20.04 7.87 13.29
N GLN A 119 20.82 6.90 12.82
CA GLN A 119 22.11 6.65 13.44
C GLN A 119 22.90 7.96 13.30
N SER A 120 23.18 8.61 14.43
CA SER A 120 24.18 9.66 14.47
C SER A 120 25.48 9.06 13.93
N PRO A 121 26.13 9.64 12.91
CA PRO A 121 27.47 9.21 12.56
C PRO A 121 28.37 9.45 13.78
N GLN A 122 28.96 8.38 14.30
CA GLN A 122 30.18 8.45 15.10
C GLN A 122 31.37 8.49 14.16
#